data_AF-A4JW13-F1
#
_entry.id   AF-A4JW13-F1
#
_cell.length_a   1.000
_cell.length_b   1.000
_cell.length_c   1.000
_cell.angle_alpha   90.00
_cell.angle_beta   90.00
_cell.angle_gamma   90.00
#
_symmetry.space_group_name_H-M   'P 1'
#
loop_
_entity.id
_entity.type
_entity.pdbx_description
1 polymer ?
#
loop_
_entity_poly.entity_id
_entity_poly.type
_entity_poly.pdbx_seq_one_letter_code
_entity_poly.pdbx_strand_id
1 'polypeptide(L)' 'MHKQAALEAEPRFDPNLRFVSVTAINTQGFVQFEFSVGTPELCVELMLPVAAFEEFCLAQKVTRLDAFGEIVRH' A
#
# COMPACT_ATOMS: atom_id res chain seq x y z
N MET A 1 -34.76 -22.09 7.34
CA MET A 1 -33.52 -22.42 6.60
C MET A 1 -32.51 -21.30 6.85
N HIS A 2 -31.28 -21.69 7.17
CA HIS A 2 -30.03 -21.00 7.58
C HIS A 2 -29.95 -19.45 7.50
N LYS A 3 -29.59 -18.74 8.60
CA LYS A 3 -28.21 -18.36 9.04
C LYS A 3 -27.54 -17.43 7.99
N GLN A 4 -27.05 -16.22 8.26
CA GLN A 4 -26.13 -15.76 9.31
C GLN A 4 -25.97 -14.22 9.20
N ALA A 5 -25.60 -13.59 10.33
CA ALA A 5 -25.20 -12.20 10.48
C ALA A 5 -23.99 -11.76 9.63
N ALA A 6 -23.91 -10.45 9.39
CA ALA A 6 -22.76 -9.66 8.91
C ALA A 6 -22.27 -9.97 7.48
N LEU A 7 -22.96 -9.43 6.47
CA LEU A 7 -22.38 -9.21 5.15
C LEU A 7 -21.57 -7.91 5.21
N GLU A 8 -20.30 -8.07 5.58
CA GLU A 8 -19.14 -7.49 4.92
C GLU A 8 -19.27 -6.00 4.56
N ALA A 9 -18.65 -5.13 5.37
CA ALA A 9 -18.38 -3.77 4.95
C ALA A 9 -17.56 -3.85 3.65
N GLU A 10 -18.19 -3.64 2.49
CA GLU A 10 -17.48 -3.46 1.23
C GLU A 10 -16.36 -2.45 1.50
N PRO A 11 -15.09 -2.75 1.18
CA PRO A 11 -14.02 -1.79 1.37
C PRO A 11 -14.35 -0.59 0.49
N ARG A 12 -14.97 0.42 1.10
CA ARG A 12 -15.48 1.59 0.40
C ARG A 12 -14.24 2.31 -0.09
N PHE A 13 -14.04 2.30 -1.41
CA PHE A 13 -12.96 3.04 -2.05
C PHE A 13 -12.93 4.47 -1.50
N ASP A 14 -11.84 4.84 -0.82
CA ASP A 14 -11.64 6.17 -0.28
C ASP A 14 -10.43 6.82 -0.95
N PRO A 15 -10.60 7.73 -1.93
CA PRO A 15 -9.49 8.31 -2.68
C PRO A 15 -8.49 9.12 -1.82
N ASN A 16 -8.77 9.35 -0.54
CA ASN A 16 -7.85 9.99 0.39
C ASN A 16 -6.87 9.01 1.05
N LEU A 17 -7.13 7.70 0.96
CA LEU A 17 -6.21 6.68 1.44
C LEU A 17 -5.16 6.41 0.38
N ARG A 18 -3.91 6.33 0.83
CA ARG A 18 -2.74 6.09 0.00
C ARG A 18 -1.92 5.00 0.66
N PHE A 19 -1.54 3.99 -0.10
CA PHE A 19 -0.86 2.81 0.39
C PHE A 19 0.47 2.62 -0.34
N VAL A 20 1.45 2.08 0.36
CA VAL A 20 2.73 1.67 -0.22
C VAL A 20 3.09 0.29 0.29
N SER A 21 3.42 -0.63 -0.62
CA SER A 21 4.00 -1.93 -0.30
C SER A 21 5.38 -2.05 -0.95
N VAL A 22 6.42 -2.33 -0.16
CA VAL A 22 7.77 -2.53 -0.71
C VAL A 22 7.91 -3.97 -1.16
N THR A 23 8.18 -4.17 -2.45
CA THR A 23 8.28 -5.50 -3.05
C THR A 23 9.72 -6.00 -3.06
N ALA A 24 10.69 -5.10 -3.29
CA ALA A 24 12.12 -5.43 -3.25
C ALA A 24 13.01 -4.19 -3.06
N ILE A 25 14.26 -4.44 -2.68
CA ILE A 25 15.35 -3.47 -2.79
C ILE A 25 16.44 -4.11 -3.64
N ASN A 26 16.77 -3.49 -4.77
CA ASN A 26 17.76 -4.05 -5.68
C ASN A 26 19.20 -3.77 -5.22
N THR A 27 20.17 -4.46 -5.83
CA THR A 27 21.60 -4.32 -5.51
C THR A 27 22.19 -2.95 -5.88
N GLN A 28 21.46 -2.15 -6.66
CA GLN A 28 21.84 -0.79 -7.03
C GLN A 28 21.30 0.26 -6.06
N GLY A 29 20.59 -0.14 -5.00
CA GLY A 29 20.06 0.78 -3.98
C GLY A 29 18.74 1.45 -4.34
N PHE A 30 17.96 0.86 -5.25
CA PHE A 30 16.60 1.31 -5.55
C PHE A 30 15.58 0.44 -4.81
N VAL A 31 14.56 1.11 -4.28
CA VAL A 31 13.37 0.50 -3.68
C VAL A 31 12.33 0.32 -4.77
N GLN A 32 11.91 -0.92 -5.00
CA GLN A 32 10.75 -1.27 -5.81
C GLN A 32 9.54 -1.37 -4.89
N PHE A 33 8.46 -0.69 -5.24
CA PHE A 33 7.27 -0.63 -4.42
C PHE A 33 6.02 -0.43 -5.27
N GLU A 34 4.90 -0.90 -4.74
CA GLU A 34 3.58 -0.67 -5.27
C GLU A 34 2.94 0.52 -4.53
N PHE A 35 2.36 1.45 -5.28
CA PHE A 35 1.60 2.58 -4.74
C PHE A 35 0.15 2.49 -5.16
N SER A 36 -0.76 2.52 -4.18
CA SER A 36 -2.20 2.40 -4.41
C SER A 36 -2.96 3.58 -3.82
N VAL A 37 -4.05 3.97 -4.47
CA VAL A 37 -4.95 5.04 -4.00
C VAL A 37 -6.34 4.47 -3.80
N GLY A 38 -6.89 4.69 -2.62
CA GLY A 38 -8.22 4.29 -2.17
C GLY A 38 -8.47 2.81 -1.93
N THR A 39 -7.88 1.92 -2.71
CA THR A 39 -7.82 0.47 -2.42
C THR A 39 -6.41 -0.05 -2.67
N PRO A 40 -5.89 -0.99 -1.87
CA PRO A 40 -4.63 -1.68 -2.15
C PRO A 40 -4.63 -2.43 -3.49
N GLU A 41 -5.80 -2.89 -3.95
CA GLU A 41 -5.96 -3.76 -5.13
C GLU A 41 -5.63 -3.08 -6.48
N LEU A 42 -5.71 -1.75 -6.53
CA LEU A 42 -5.37 -0.97 -7.73
C LEU A 42 -4.10 -0.16 -7.47
N CYS A 43 -2.97 -0.76 -7.82
CA CYS A 43 -1.64 -0.20 -7.61
C CYS A 43 -0.94 0.17 -8.93
N VAL A 44 0.08 1.00 -8.81
CA VAL A 44 1.12 1.20 -9.82
C VAL A 44 2.47 0.79 -9.25
N GLU A 45 3.27 0.07 -10.04
CA GLU A 45 4.63 -0.29 -9.65
C GLU A 45 5.58 0.87 -9.94
N LEU A 46 6.38 1.25 -8.94
CA LEU A 46 7.35 2.34 -9.00
C LEU A 46 8.70 1.87 -8.46
N MET A 47 9.76 2.55 -8.91
CA MET A 47 11.12 2.31 -8.44
C MET A 47 11.84 3.62 -8.21
N LEU A 48 12.33 3.84 -6.99
CA LEU A 48 13.02 5.08 -6.59
C LEU A 48 14.27 4.77 -5.76
N PRO A 49 15.30 5.64 -5.77
CA PRO A 49 16.35 5.59 -4.75
C PRO A 49 15.77 5.71 -3.34
N VAL A 50 16.43 5.11 -2.34
CA VAL A 50 15.94 5.06 -0.94
C VAL A 50 15.52 6.45 -0.40
N ALA A 51 16.35 7.47 -0.57
CA ALA A 51 16.04 8.82 -0.07
C ALA A 51 14.77 9.40 -0.72
N ALA A 52 14.64 9.26 -2.04
CA ALA A 52 13.47 9.74 -2.78
C ALA A 52 12.20 8.95 -2.42
N PHE A 53 12.33 7.65 -2.12
CA PHE A 53 11.23 6.83 -1.62
C PHE A 53 10.72 7.30 -0.25
N GLU A 54 11.62 7.65 0.66
CA GLU A 54 11.25 8.20 1.97
C GLU A 54 10.53 9.54 1.84
N GLU A 55 11.06 10.46 1.01
CA GLU A 55 10.41 11.74 0.71
C GLU A 55 9.03 11.55 0.06
N PHE A 56 8.91 10.59 -0.87
CA PHE A 56 7.63 10.23 -1.49
C PHE A 56 6.60 9.77 -0.46
N CYS A 57 7.01 8.89 0.47
CA CYS A 57 6.12 8.40 1.53
C CYS A 57 5.58 9.55 2.40
N LEU A 58 6.45 10.50 2.76
CA LEU A 58 6.09 11.67 3.55
C LEU A 58 5.15 12.62 2.78
N ALA A 59 5.47 12.92 1.52
CA ALA A 59 4.67 13.80 0.67
C ALA A 59 3.27 13.25 0.42
N GLN A 60 3.15 11.94 0.20
CA GLN A 60 1.88 11.27 -0.09
C GLN A 60 1.11 10.86 1.18
N LYS A 61 1.71 10.95 2.38
CA LYS A 61 1.09 10.53 3.65
C LYS A 61 0.56 9.10 3.59
N VAL A 62 1.39 8.19 3.09
CA VAL A 62 1.02 6.79 2.82
C VAL A 62 0.93 5.97 4.09
N THR A 63 0.07 4.96 4.06
CA THR A 63 0.08 3.84 5.00
C THR A 63 0.93 2.71 4.42
N ARG A 64 1.88 2.19 5.20
CA ARG A 64 2.75 1.09 4.76
C ARG A 64 2.04 -0.25 4.91
N LEU A 65 2.10 -1.04 3.85
CA LEU A 65 1.65 -2.42 3.82
C LEU A 65 2.87 -3.35 3.77
N ASP A 66 2.70 -4.57 4.24
CA ASP A 66 3.65 -5.64 3.99
C ASP A 66 3.43 -6.24 2.58
N ALA A 67 4.26 -7.24 2.26
CA ALA A 67 4.19 -7.95 0.98
C ALA A 67 2.87 -8.71 0.75
N PHE A 68 2.03 -8.86 1.78
CA PHE A 68 0.71 -9.48 1.69
C PHE A 68 -0.43 -8.46 1.70
N GLY A 69 -0.12 -7.16 1.71
CA GLY A 69 -1.10 -6.08 1.72
C GLY A 69 -1.66 -5.77 3.12
N GLU A 70 -1.06 -6.30 4.19
CA GLU A 70 -1.47 -6.02 5.57
C GLU A 70 -0.75 -4.80 6.13
N ILE A 71 -1.43 -3.99 6.94
CA ILE A 71 -0.83 -2.78 7.53
C ILE A 71 0.28 -3.20 8.51
N VAL A 72 1.51 -2.77 8.23
CA VAL A 72 2.63 -2.96 9.15
C VAL A 72 2.48 -1.98 10.31
N ARG A 73 2.13 -2.51 11.48
CA ARG A 73 2.22 -1.76 12.74
C ARG A 73 3.65 -1.84 13.25
N HIS A 74 4.38 -0.73 13.19
CA HIS A 74 5.65 -0.54 13.89
C HIS A 74 5.41 -0.41 15.40
#